data_AF-A0A839UC81-F1
#
_entry.id   AF-A0A839UC81-F1
#
_cell.length_a   1.000
_cell.length_b   1.000
_cell.length_c   1.000
_cell.angle_alpha   90.00
_cell.angle_beta   90.00
_cell.angle_gamma   90.00
#
_symmetry.space_group_name_H-M   'P 1'
#
loop_
_entity.id
_entity.type
_entity.pdbx_description
1 polymer ?
#
loop_
_entity_poly.entity_id
_entity_poly.type
_entity_poly.pdbx_seq_one_letter_code
_entity_poly.pdbx_strand_id
1 'polypeptide(L)'
;MSEEKPEQTFFFNEPSAKLSPKQPPVAADSVVRNAEQKSDSEGELPHYHGHRERVRQRFQKVGHAGFADYEMLEILLYRSIKQGDTKPLAKALLARFGSLAEVLGAPEHLLREVKGCGPAVTFDLKLVAALTHRVIRSDIREKTVLSSWQGHGLLRRGDGI
;
A
#
# COMPACT_ATOMS: atom_id res chain seq x y z
N MET A 1 -27.95 -6.73 29.84
CA MET A 1 -27.46 -7.37 28.60
C MET A 1 -26.69 -6.30 27.86
N SER A 2 -25.36 -6.30 27.99
CA SER A 2 -24.51 -5.31 27.35
C SER A 2 -24.35 -5.69 25.88
N GLU A 3 -24.81 -4.84 24.97
CA GLU A 3 -24.58 -4.99 23.54
C GLU A 3 -23.08 -4.75 23.26
N GLU A 4 -22.35 -5.83 22.98
CA GLU A 4 -21.01 -5.74 22.42
C GLU A 4 -21.10 -5.19 21.00
N LYS A 5 -20.54 -3.99 20.81
CA LYS A 5 -20.37 -3.35 19.51
C LYS A 5 -19.36 -4.19 18.69
N PRO A 6 -19.67 -4.58 17.45
CA PRO A 6 -18.78 -5.44 16.68
C PRO A 6 -17.46 -4.72 16.42
N GLU A 7 -16.36 -5.30 16.87
CA GLU A 7 -15.02 -4.82 16.57
C GLU A 7 -14.76 -4.95 15.07
N GLN A 8 -14.67 -3.80 14.41
CA GLN A 8 -14.39 -3.71 12.98
C GLN A 8 -12.96 -4.23 12.73
N THR A 9 -12.86 -5.38 12.09
CA THR A 9 -11.59 -6.04 11.76
C THR A 9 -11.24 -5.92 10.27
N PHE A 10 -9.96 -6.15 10.02
CA PHE A 10 -9.09 -5.49 9.04
C PHE A 10 -9.13 -6.00 7.58
N PHE A 11 -9.72 -7.16 7.30
CA PHE A 11 -9.83 -7.69 5.93
C PHE A 11 -11.26 -8.17 5.72
N PHE A 12 -11.91 -7.65 4.68
CA PHE A 12 -13.01 -8.37 4.02
C PHE A 12 -14.30 -8.53 4.85
N ASN A 13 -14.92 -7.43 5.29
CA ASN A 13 -16.36 -7.43 5.61
C ASN A 13 -17.12 -6.29 4.95
N GLU A 14 -16.76 -5.98 3.70
CA GLU A 14 -17.76 -5.46 2.76
C GLU A 14 -18.38 -6.67 2.06
N PRO A 15 -19.71 -6.89 2.12
CA PRO A 15 -20.33 -7.77 1.15
C PRO A 15 -19.95 -7.23 -0.22
N SER A 16 -19.35 -8.08 -1.04
CA SER A 16 -19.03 -7.80 -2.45
C SER A 16 -20.32 -7.45 -3.19
N ALA A 17 -20.74 -6.21 -3.07
CA ALA A 17 -21.95 -5.65 -3.63
C ALA A 17 -21.56 -4.31 -4.22
N LYS A 18 -20.98 -4.42 -5.43
CA LYS A 18 -20.77 -3.33 -6.39
C LYS A 18 -19.55 -2.47 -6.07
N LEU A 19 -18.42 -2.86 -6.67
CA LEU A 19 -17.38 -1.93 -7.10
C LEU A 19 -18.05 -0.86 -7.99
N SER A 20 -18.53 0.22 -7.37
CA SER A 20 -19.16 1.33 -8.06
C SER A 20 -18.07 2.20 -8.70
N PRO A 21 -18.14 2.47 -10.02
CA PRO A 21 -17.12 3.20 -10.73
C PRO A 21 -17.31 4.70 -10.51
N LYS A 22 -16.74 5.22 -9.42
CA LYS A 22 -16.52 6.67 -9.31
C LYS A 22 -15.32 6.99 -8.41
N GLN A 23 -14.13 6.58 -8.84
CA GLN A 23 -12.93 7.30 -8.45
C GLN A 23 -12.91 8.61 -9.26
N PRO A 24 -12.91 9.79 -8.63
CA PRO A 24 -12.64 11.04 -9.35
C PRO A 24 -11.21 11.01 -9.91
N PRO A 25 -10.91 11.81 -10.95
CA PRO A 25 -9.61 11.78 -11.60
C PRO A 25 -8.52 12.08 -10.57
N VAL A 26 -7.51 11.19 -10.50
CA VAL A 26 -6.27 11.46 -9.78
C VAL A 26 -5.59 12.61 -10.53
N ALA A 27 -5.71 13.81 -9.99
CA ALA A 27 -5.05 14.99 -10.54
C ALA A 27 -3.53 14.77 -10.51
N ALA A 28 -2.89 14.89 -11.67
CA ALA A 28 -1.48 14.60 -11.89
C ALA A 28 -0.51 15.64 -11.29
N ASP A 29 -0.96 16.51 -10.40
CA ASP A 29 -0.14 17.51 -9.73
C ASP A 29 -0.40 17.50 -8.21
N SER A 30 0.41 16.72 -7.49
CA SER A 30 0.64 16.96 -6.05
C SER A 30 2.13 16.82 -5.75
N VAL A 31 2.89 17.64 -6.47
CA VAL A 31 4.24 18.04 -6.08
C VAL A 31 4.13 18.75 -4.71
N VAL A 32 4.82 18.17 -3.72
CA VAL A 32 5.17 18.73 -2.40
C VAL A 32 4.01 18.87 -1.39
N ARG A 33 3.94 17.92 -0.45
CA ARG A 33 3.56 18.18 0.96
C ARG A 33 4.45 17.37 1.92
N ASN A 34 5.76 17.64 1.86
CA ASN A 34 6.62 17.46 3.03
C ASN A 34 6.43 18.70 3.91
N ALA A 35 5.50 18.64 4.85
CA ALA A 35 5.39 19.63 5.91
C ALA A 35 5.45 18.91 7.26
N GLU A 36 6.39 19.36 8.07
CA GLU A 36 6.76 18.85 9.39
C GLU A 36 5.56 18.48 10.26
N GLN A 37 5.49 17.20 10.64
CA GLN A 37 4.86 16.81 11.89
C GLN A 37 5.94 16.17 12.76
N LYS A 38 6.33 16.91 13.81
CA LYS A 38 7.12 16.41 14.94
C LYS A 38 6.44 15.15 15.47
N SER A 39 7.05 13.98 15.24
CA SER A 39 6.74 12.81 16.03
C SER A 39 7.50 12.94 17.35
N ASP A 40 6.78 13.21 18.43
CA ASP A 40 7.34 13.22 19.77
C ASP A 40 8.12 11.94 20.03
N SER A 41 9.37 12.12 20.44
CA SER A 41 10.22 11.08 20.98
C SER A 41 9.77 10.78 22.40
N GLU A 42 8.93 9.77 22.59
CA GLU A 42 8.86 9.09 23.88
C GLU A 42 10.01 8.10 23.93
N GLY A 43 11.06 8.52 24.64
CA GLY A 43 12.21 7.70 24.96
C GLY A 43 11.81 6.62 25.96
N GLU A 44 12.16 5.39 25.64
CA GLU A 44 12.43 4.34 26.62
C GLU A 44 13.18 3.21 25.90
N LEU A 45 14.08 2.56 26.64
CA LEU A 45 15.10 1.57 26.25
C LEU A 45 14.68 0.59 25.12
N PRO A 46 15.63 0.06 24.31
CA PRO A 46 15.35 -0.58 23.03
C PRO A 46 14.71 -1.97 23.15
N HIS A 47 13.42 -2.02 23.48
CA HIS A 47 12.58 -3.20 23.28
C HIS A 47 11.99 -3.17 21.86
N TYR A 48 12.83 -3.44 20.86
CA TYR A 48 12.45 -3.49 19.44
C TYR A 48 11.28 -4.45 19.17
N HIS A 49 11.18 -5.56 19.92
CA HIS A 49 10.06 -6.49 19.82
C HIS A 49 8.73 -5.86 20.25
N GLY A 50 8.73 -5.08 21.34
CA GLY A 50 7.53 -4.37 21.80
C GLY A 50 7.09 -3.30 20.81
N HIS A 51 8.04 -2.58 20.22
CA HIS A 51 7.74 -1.58 19.18
C HIS A 51 7.07 -2.20 17.96
N ARG A 52 7.65 -3.28 17.41
CA ARG A 52 7.14 -3.98 16.22
C ARG A 52 5.70 -4.47 16.41
N GLU A 53 5.43 -5.06 17.57
CA GLU A 53 4.10 -5.58 17.87
C GLU A 53 3.07 -4.45 18.06
N ARG A 54 3.43 -3.37 18.77
CA ARG A 54 2.57 -2.18 18.90
C ARG A 54 2.22 -1.56 17.55
N VAL A 55 3.20 -1.43 16.65
CA VAL A 55 2.99 -0.89 15.30
C VAL A 55 2.05 -1.81 14.49
N ARG A 56 2.25 -3.13 14.55
CA ARG A 56 1.35 -4.10 13.89
C ARG A 56 -0.08 -4.03 14.43
N GLN A 57 -0.24 -3.99 15.75
CA GLN A 57 -1.57 -3.89 16.38
C GLN A 57 -2.25 -2.57 16.03
N ARG A 58 -1.51 -1.45 16.02
CA ARG A 58 -2.05 -0.16 15.56
C ARG A 58 -2.50 -0.24 14.11
N PHE A 59 -1.71 -0.84 13.22
CA PHE A 59 -2.05 -1.02 11.81
C PHE A 59 -3.34 -1.83 11.63
N GLN A 60 -3.54 -2.88 12.42
CA GLN A 60 -4.79 -3.66 12.40
C GLN A 60 -6.01 -2.84 12.84
N LYS A 61 -5.83 -1.87 13.75
CA LYS A 61 -6.90 -1.02 14.29
C LYS A 61 -7.26 0.17 13.38
N VAL A 62 -6.26 0.87 12.85
CA VAL A 62 -6.48 2.15 12.12
C VAL A 62 -6.31 2.03 10.61
N GLY A 63 -5.76 0.91 10.13
CA GLY A 63 -5.48 0.68 8.71
C GLY A 63 -4.37 1.58 8.15
N HIS A 64 -4.19 1.53 6.83
CA HIS A 64 -3.12 2.28 6.13
C HIS A 64 -3.32 3.80 6.17
N ALA A 65 -4.55 4.30 6.29
CA ALA A 65 -4.83 5.74 6.26
C ALA A 65 -4.29 6.47 7.50
N GLY A 66 -4.08 5.76 8.61
CA GLY A 66 -3.52 6.31 9.85
C GLY A 66 -1.99 6.22 9.95
N PHE A 67 -1.29 5.88 8.87
CA PHE A 67 0.14 5.60 8.84
C PHE A 67 0.86 6.50 7.85
N ALA A 68 2.03 7.01 8.24
CA ALA A 68 2.95 7.67 7.32
C ALA A 68 3.65 6.64 6.41
N ASP A 69 4.12 7.07 5.25
CA ASP A 69 4.80 6.21 4.27
C ASP A 69 5.99 5.44 4.86
N TYR A 70 6.77 6.07 5.75
CA TYR A 70 7.90 5.40 6.38
C TYR A 70 7.43 4.30 7.34
N GLU A 71 6.31 4.50 8.05
CA GLU A 71 5.74 3.48 8.94
C GLU A 71 5.21 2.29 8.13
N MET A 72 4.66 2.55 6.95
CA MET A 72 4.25 1.50 6.00
C MET A 72 5.46 0.67 5.53
N LEU A 73 6.58 1.33 5.22
CA LEU A 73 7.83 0.64 4.91
C LEU A 73 8.38 -0.13 6.11
N GLU A 74 8.30 0.39 7.33
CA GLU A 74 8.76 -0.33 8.52
C GLU A 74 8.03 -1.68 8.67
N ILE A 75 6.70 -1.69 8.53
CA ILE A 75 5.91 -2.92 8.58
C ILE A 75 6.35 -3.90 7.50
N LEU A 76 6.62 -3.42 6.28
CA LEU A 76 7.17 -4.23 5.20
C LEU A 76 8.58 -4.73 5.52
N LEU A 77 9.44 -3.93 6.15
CA LEU A 77 10.80 -4.33 6.47
C LEU A 77 10.87 -5.34 7.62
N TYR A 78 9.84 -5.42 8.47
CA TYR A 78 9.79 -6.40 9.55
C TYR A 78 9.81 -7.85 9.08
N ARG A 79 9.36 -8.15 7.85
CA ARG A 79 9.42 -9.50 7.28
C ARG A 79 10.83 -9.88 6.81
N SER A 80 11.60 -8.93 6.30
CA SER A 80 12.97 -9.17 5.83
C SER A 80 14.02 -9.04 6.93
N ILE A 81 13.81 -8.15 7.89
CA ILE A 81 14.76 -7.84 8.97
C ILE A 81 14.19 -8.30 10.31
N LYS A 82 14.64 -9.49 10.75
CA LYS A 82 14.17 -10.15 11.98
C LYS A 82 14.56 -9.43 13.27
N GLN A 83 15.70 -8.73 13.27
CA GLN A 83 16.28 -8.08 14.45
C GLN A 83 16.81 -6.68 14.09
N GLY A 84 16.80 -5.78 15.06
CA GLY A 84 17.29 -4.40 14.91
C GLY A 84 16.21 -3.38 14.57
N ASP A 85 16.63 -2.14 14.33
CA ASP A 85 15.76 -1.01 13.99
C ASP A 85 15.59 -0.88 12.46
N THR A 86 14.35 -0.85 11.98
CA THR A 86 14.02 -0.66 10.56
C THR A 86 13.64 0.77 10.21
N LYS A 87 13.37 1.62 11.21
CA LYS A 87 12.98 3.01 11.00
C LYS A 87 14.03 3.82 10.25
N PRO A 88 15.35 3.70 10.55
CA PRO A 88 16.37 4.40 9.79
C PRO A 88 16.40 3.97 8.32
N LEU A 89 16.23 2.68 8.03
CA LEU A 89 16.21 2.16 6.66
C LEU A 89 14.98 2.66 5.89
N ALA A 90 13.80 2.61 6.50
CA ALA A 90 12.57 3.12 5.89
C ALA A 90 12.69 4.61 5.51
N LYS A 91 13.21 5.42 6.44
CA LYS A 91 13.46 6.85 6.18
C LYS A 91 14.54 7.06 5.13
N ALA A 92 15.62 6.28 5.12
CA ALA A 92 16.68 6.40 4.12
C ALA A 92 16.19 6.06 2.71
N LEU A 93 15.33 5.04 2.57
CA LEU A 93 14.69 4.69 1.30
C LEU A 93 13.83 5.85 0.79
N LEU A 94 12.96 6.42 1.63
CA LEU A 94 12.12 7.55 1.23
C LEU A 94 12.91 8.82 0.97
N ALA A 95 13.96 9.09 1.74
CA ALA A 95 14.83 10.24 1.50
C ALA A 95 15.55 10.13 0.14
N ARG A 96 15.94 8.91 -0.27
CA ARG A 96 16.64 8.68 -1.53
C ARG A 96 15.71 8.67 -2.74
N PHE A 97 14.54 8.04 -2.63
CA PHE A 97 13.65 7.80 -3.78
C PHE A 97 12.42 8.72 -3.81
N GLY A 98 12.06 9.36 -2.69
CA GLY A 98 11.02 10.39 -2.61
C GLY A 98 9.65 9.88 -2.18
N SER A 99 9.19 8.73 -2.67
CA SER A 99 7.86 8.18 -2.33
C SER A 99 7.83 6.65 -2.28
N LEU A 100 6.77 6.06 -1.72
CA LEU A 100 6.55 4.60 -1.76
C LEU A 100 6.57 4.04 -3.18
N ALA A 101 5.94 4.74 -4.13
CA ALA A 101 5.89 4.32 -5.53
C ALA A 101 7.30 4.28 -6.13
N GLU A 102 8.12 5.31 -5.86
CA GLU A 102 9.50 5.39 -6.32
C GLU A 102 10.38 4.33 -5.66
N VAL A 103 10.21 4.04 -4.35
CA VAL A 103 10.94 2.95 -3.67
C VAL A 103 10.62 1.59 -4.31
N LEU A 104 9.34 1.30 -4.57
CA LEU A 104 8.94 0.02 -5.19
C LEU A 104 9.39 -0.07 -6.66
N GLY A 105 9.36 1.06 -7.38
CA GLY A 105 9.81 1.18 -8.76
C GLY A 105 11.33 1.12 -8.94
N ALA A 106 12.11 1.59 -7.97
CA ALA A 106 13.56 1.79 -8.07
C ALA A 106 14.33 0.53 -8.50
N PRO A 107 15.22 0.59 -9.51
CA PRO A 107 16.06 -0.54 -9.90
C PRO A 107 16.77 -1.21 -8.72
N GLU A 108 16.90 -2.54 -8.77
CA GLU A 108 17.46 -3.33 -7.66
C GLU A 108 18.88 -2.88 -7.27
N HIS A 109 19.73 -2.55 -8.24
CA HIS A 109 21.09 -2.08 -7.94
C HIS A 109 21.10 -0.78 -7.12
N LEU A 110 20.18 0.17 -7.40
CA LEU A 110 20.07 1.41 -6.64
C LEU A 110 19.52 1.19 -5.23
N LEU A 111 18.59 0.24 -5.06
CA LEU A 111 18.09 -0.14 -3.74
C LEU A 111 19.24 -0.68 -2.87
N ARG A 112 20.08 -1.55 -3.43
CA ARG A 112 21.22 -2.16 -2.72
C ARG A 112 22.31 -1.16 -2.30
N GLU A 113 22.35 0.03 -2.89
CA GLU A 113 23.24 1.10 -2.44
C GLU A 113 22.80 1.75 -1.10
N VAL A 114 21.54 1.55 -0.70
CA VAL A 114 21.06 2.05 0.60
C VAL A 114 21.56 1.14 1.72
N LYS A 115 22.27 1.71 2.69
CA LYS A 115 22.80 0.97 3.85
C LYS A 115 21.67 0.22 4.57
N GLY A 116 21.81 -1.09 4.70
CA GLY A 116 20.81 -1.98 5.31
C GLY A 116 19.82 -2.61 4.32
N CYS A 117 19.82 -2.17 3.06
CA CYS A 117 19.02 -2.77 1.99
C CYS A 117 19.74 -3.97 1.36
N GLY A 118 19.79 -5.08 2.10
CA GLY A 118 20.39 -6.33 1.61
C GLY A 118 19.52 -7.08 0.57
N PRO A 119 19.97 -8.26 0.12
CA PRO A 119 19.24 -9.06 -0.88
C PRO A 119 17.80 -9.40 -0.46
N ALA A 120 17.57 -9.75 0.80
CA ALA A 120 16.24 -10.11 1.30
C ALA A 120 15.27 -8.91 1.28
N VAL A 121 15.71 -7.75 1.74
CA VAL A 121 14.91 -6.50 1.70
C VAL A 121 14.58 -6.14 0.26
N THR A 122 15.59 -6.20 -0.60
CA THR A 122 15.43 -5.83 -2.01
C THR A 122 14.46 -6.77 -2.72
N PHE A 123 14.57 -8.07 -2.46
CA PHE A 123 13.63 -9.07 -2.97
C PHE A 123 12.19 -8.79 -2.50
N ASP A 124 11.97 -8.55 -1.21
CA ASP A 124 10.61 -8.30 -0.69
C ASP A 124 9.99 -7.02 -1.27
N LEU A 125 10.78 -5.94 -1.44
CA LEU A 125 10.34 -4.72 -2.13
C LEU A 125 9.92 -5.02 -3.57
N LYS A 126 10.73 -5.81 -4.29
CA LYS A 126 10.43 -6.21 -5.68
C LYS A 126 9.27 -7.17 -5.80
N LEU A 127 9.09 -8.06 -4.83
CA LEU A 127 7.94 -8.94 -4.76
C LEU A 127 6.65 -8.14 -4.59
N VAL A 128 6.62 -7.17 -3.66
CA VAL A 128 5.47 -6.29 -3.48
C VAL A 128 5.20 -5.48 -4.75
N ALA A 129 6.22 -4.89 -5.38
CA ALA A 129 6.07 -4.16 -6.62
C ALA A 129 5.45 -5.02 -7.74
N ALA A 130 5.94 -6.26 -7.90
CA ALA A 130 5.43 -7.20 -8.90
C ALA A 130 3.97 -7.61 -8.62
N LEU A 131 3.60 -7.85 -7.35
CA LEU A 131 2.24 -8.15 -6.94
C LEU A 131 1.31 -6.96 -7.23
N THR A 132 1.70 -5.75 -6.83
CA THR A 132 0.95 -4.52 -7.10
C THR A 132 0.74 -4.33 -8.60
N HIS A 133 1.77 -4.52 -9.42
CA HIS A 133 1.66 -4.42 -10.87
C HIS A 133 0.70 -5.47 -11.45
N ARG A 134 0.70 -6.71 -10.93
CA ARG A 134 -0.21 -7.77 -11.37
C ARG A 134 -1.67 -7.46 -11.04
N VAL A 135 -1.94 -6.92 -9.84
CA VAL A 135 -3.28 -6.51 -9.40
C VAL A 135 -3.81 -5.34 -10.23
N ILE A 136 -3.01 -4.30 -10.43
CA ILE A 136 -3.41 -3.15 -11.26
C ILE A 136 -3.72 -3.59 -12.70
N ARG A 137 -2.89 -4.49 -13.26
CA ARG A 137 -3.09 -5.04 -14.61
C ARG A 137 -4.37 -5.88 -14.72
N SER A 138 -4.74 -6.66 -13.70
CA SER A 138 -5.99 -7.44 -13.72
C SER A 138 -7.21 -6.54 -13.72
N ASP A 139 -7.22 -5.50 -12.89
CA ASP A 139 -8.35 -4.57 -12.77
C ASP A 139 -8.62 -3.83 -14.08
N ILE A 140 -7.56 -3.43 -14.80
CA ILE A 140 -7.67 -2.77 -16.11
C ILE A 140 -8.26 -3.72 -17.16
N ARG A 141 -7.80 -4.98 -17.16
CA ARG A 141 -8.27 -5.98 -18.13
C ARG A 141 -9.76 -6.28 -17.95
N GLU A 142 -10.23 -6.44 -16.72
CA GLU A 142 -11.65 -6.67 -16.44
C GLU A 142 -12.53 -5.50 -16.87
N LYS A 143 -12.12 -4.26 -16.57
CA LYS A 143 -12.85 -3.05 -16.98
C LYS A 143 -12.96 -2.91 -18.51
N THR A 144 -11.89 -3.22 -19.23
CA THR A 144 -11.85 -3.13 -20.71
C THR A 144 -12.81 -4.15 -21.34
N VAL A 145 -12.81 -5.39 -20.86
CA VAL A 145 -13.73 -6.43 -21.36
C VAL A 145 -15.17 -5.96 -21.21
N LEU A 146 -15.59 -5.50 -20.03
CA LEU A 146 -16.96 -5.02 -19.79
C LEU A 146 -17.39 -3.89 -20.74
N SER A 147 -16.50 -2.93 -21.02
CA SER A 147 -16.79 -1.82 -21.95
C SER A 147 -16.98 -2.27 -23.41
N SER A 148 -16.31 -3.35 -23.83
CA SER A 148 -16.40 -3.86 -25.21
C SER A 148 -17.73 -4.57 -25.52
N TRP A 149 -18.38 -5.18 -24.52
CA TRP A 149 -19.68 -5.84 -24.71
C TRP A 149 -20.85 -4.85 -24.78
N GLN A 150 -20.71 -3.67 -24.16
CA GLN A 150 -21.73 -2.61 -24.22
C GLN A 150 -21.82 -1.93 -25.60
N GLY A 151 -20.79 -2.08 -26.45
CA GLY A 151 -20.75 -1.48 -27.79
C GLY A 151 -21.35 -2.32 -28.93
N HIS A 152 -21.64 -3.61 -28.73
CA HIS A 152 -21.98 -4.52 -29.84
C HIS A 152 -23.37 -5.18 -29.73
N GLY A 153 -24.30 -4.55 -29.02
CA GLY A 153 -25.60 -5.16 -28.67
C GLY A 153 -26.83 -4.29 -28.94
N LEU A 154 -26.87 -3.50 -30.03
CA LEU A 154 -28.11 -2.83 -30.43
C LEU A 154 -28.24 -2.59 -31.94
N LEU A 155 -28.23 -3.66 -32.74
CA LEU A 155 -28.92 -3.65 -34.03
C LEU A 155 -29.86 -4.87 -34.11
N ARG A 156 -31.06 -4.69 -33.55
CA ARG A 156 -32.23 -5.48 -33.90
C ARG A 156 -33.39 -4.51 -34.21
N ARG A 157 -33.39 -3.98 -35.44
CA ARG A 157 -34.60 -3.62 -36.18
C ARG A 157 -34.69 -4.69 -37.28
N GLY A 158 -35.72 -5.52 -37.39
CA GLY A 158 -37.12 -5.24 -37.08
C GLY A 158 -37.74 -4.45 -38.22
N ASP A 159 -37.55 -4.88 -39.48
CA ASP A 159 -38.36 -4.42 -40.60
C ASP A 159 -38.93 -5.66 -41.31
N GLY A 160 -40.25 -5.80 -41.19
CA GLY A 160 -41.04 -6.77 -41.93
C GLY A 160 -41.33 -6.28 -43.35
N ILE A 161 -41.55 -7.24 -44.24
CA ILE A 161 -42.40 -7.14 -45.44
C ILE A 161 -43.18 -8.46 -45.50
#